data_AF-A0AAE1LB84-F1
#
_entry.id   AF-A0AAE1LB84-F1
#
_cell.length_a   1.000
_cell.length_b   1.000
_cell.length_c   1.000
_cell.angle_alpha   90.00
_cell.angle_beta   90.00
_cell.angle_gamma   90.00
#
_symmetry.space_group_name_H-M   'P 1'
#
loop_
_entity.id
_entity.type
_entity.pdbx_description
1 polymer ?
#
loop_
_entity_poly.entity_id
_entity_poly.type
_entity_poly.pdbx_seq_one_letter_code
_entity_poly.pdbx_strand_id
1 'polypeptide(L)'
;MSITKNKFLVSMVKKNIAGGLEKKESLPTPGNRFEKLGTIFSRVLGLIKSGVMKQEDIPIWFLVYKSFPPKYEPQFSRPPLDVDVKDIYYPEDKLRAAMKRWETLDLRSTTPNASQELVATFKEKRSSNSNDAALIKELLAGNRGEKRNINP
;
A
#
# COMPACT_ATOMS: atom_id res chain seq x y z
N MET A 1 79.63 8.38 29.12
CA MET A 1 78.58 7.47 29.64
C MET A 1 77.47 7.39 28.62
N SER A 2 77.28 6.22 27.99
CA SER A 2 76.29 6.02 26.91
C SER A 2 74.92 5.70 27.52
N ILE A 3 73.91 6.53 27.22
CA ILE A 3 72.53 6.29 27.61
C ILE A 3 71.95 5.28 26.62
N THR A 4 71.92 4.01 27.02
CA THR A 4 71.22 2.94 26.29
C THR A 4 69.72 3.22 26.31
N LYS A 5 69.18 3.67 25.17
CA LYS A 5 67.74 3.86 24.99
C LYS A 5 67.02 2.52 25.21
N ASN A 6 66.19 2.46 26.24
CA ASN A 6 65.37 1.29 26.56
C ASN A 6 64.39 1.02 25.41
N LYS A 7 64.69 0.01 24.58
CA LYS A 7 63.88 -0.41 23.42
C LYS A 7 62.42 -0.67 23.78
N PHE A 8 62.15 -1.06 25.03
CA PHE A 8 60.80 -1.31 25.52
C PHE A 8 59.92 -0.05 25.51
N LEU A 9 60.44 1.06 26.05
CA LEU A 9 59.75 2.35 26.09
C LEU A 9 59.50 2.92 24.70
N VAL A 10 60.47 2.79 23.79
CA VAL A 10 60.31 3.22 22.39
C VAL A 10 59.25 2.37 21.67
N SER A 11 59.16 1.07 21.97
CA SER A 11 58.12 0.19 21.40
C SER A 11 56.71 0.52 21.91
N MET A 12 56.60 0.96 23.16
CA MET A 12 55.32 1.29 23.79
C MET A 12 54.77 2.61 23.24
N VAL A 13 55.63 3.61 23.01
CA VAL A 13 55.24 4.86 22.33
C VAL A 13 54.87 4.62 20.87
N LYS A 14 55.63 3.77 20.14
CA LYS A 14 55.28 3.42 18.75
C LYS A 14 53.96 2.67 18.62
N LYS A 15 53.61 1.80 19.59
CA LYS A 15 52.30 1.11 19.61
C LYS A 15 51.13 2.08 19.82
N ASN A 16 51.30 3.14 20.61
CA ASN A 16 50.25 4.13 20.85
C ASN A 16 50.04 5.11 19.70
N ILE A 17 51.02 5.26 18.79
CA ILE A 17 50.90 6.11 17.59
C ILE A 17 50.43 5.29 16.37
N ALA A 18 50.70 3.98 16.36
CA ALA A 18 50.30 3.05 15.28
C ALA A 18 48.89 2.48 15.42
N GLY A 19 48.11 2.92 16.42
CA GLY A 19 46.67 2.68 16.49
C GLY A 19 45.97 3.55 15.45
N GLY A 20 46.10 3.18 14.19
CA GLY A 20 45.35 3.77 13.09
C GLY A 20 43.86 3.79 13.45
N LEU A 21 43.17 4.81 12.96
CA LEU A 21 41.72 4.82 12.88
C LEU A 21 41.27 3.58 12.10
N GLU A 22 41.11 2.47 12.80
CA GLU A 22 40.27 1.39 12.33
C GLU A 22 38.93 2.06 12.02
N LYS A 23 38.52 1.99 10.75
CA LYS A 23 37.13 2.21 10.38
C LYS A 23 36.35 1.22 11.23
N LYS A 24 35.85 1.66 12.38
CA LYS A 24 34.88 0.88 13.14
C LYS A 24 33.79 0.56 12.14
N GLU A 25 33.65 -0.73 11.81
CA GLU A 25 32.45 -1.25 11.19
C GLU A 25 31.27 -0.52 11.83
N SER A 26 30.43 0.11 11.00
CA SER A 26 29.34 0.95 11.47
C SER A 26 28.60 0.20 12.56
N LEU A 27 28.69 0.70 13.79
CA LEU A 27 27.97 0.12 14.92
C LEU A 27 26.52 -0.06 14.47
N PRO A 28 25.87 -1.21 14.77
CA PRO A 28 24.47 -1.40 14.43
C PRO A 28 23.70 -0.17 14.88
N THR A 29 23.07 0.52 13.93
CA THR A 29 22.40 1.79 14.19
C THR A 29 21.50 1.63 15.41
N PRO A 30 21.63 2.49 16.44
CA PRO A 30 20.84 2.36 17.65
C PRO A 30 19.34 2.33 17.32
N GLY A 31 18.74 1.14 17.39
CA GLY A 31 17.36 0.89 17.00
C GLY A 31 16.42 1.06 18.19
N ASN A 32 15.52 2.04 18.13
CA ASN A 32 14.48 2.21 19.13
C ASN A 32 13.31 1.23 18.87
N ARG A 33 13.11 0.25 19.76
CA ARG A 33 12.04 -0.77 19.71
C ARG A 33 10.77 -0.39 20.51
N PHE A 34 10.53 0.89 20.79
CA PHE A 34 9.31 1.34 21.47
C PHE A 34 8.21 1.66 20.45
N GLU A 35 7.49 0.64 19.96
CA GLU A 35 6.40 0.84 18.99
C GLU A 35 5.20 1.62 19.52
N LYS A 36 4.94 1.55 20.84
CA LYS A 36 3.81 2.24 21.47
C LYS A 36 4.04 3.74 21.71
N LEU A 37 5.29 4.19 21.64
CA LEU A 37 5.67 5.57 21.96
C LEU A 37 6.01 6.35 20.69
N GLY A 38 5.14 7.29 20.32
CA GLY A 38 5.31 8.14 19.14
C GLY A 38 5.26 7.37 17.82
N THR A 39 5.76 7.99 16.75
CA THR A 39 5.83 7.38 15.42
C THR A 39 7.24 6.94 15.08
N ILE A 40 7.40 6.13 14.03
CA ILE A 40 8.74 5.80 13.50
C ILE A 40 9.50 7.07 13.10
N PHE A 41 8.80 8.08 12.59
CA PHE A 41 9.39 9.33 12.15
C PHE A 41 9.89 10.17 13.31
N SER A 42 9.07 10.37 14.35
CA SER A 42 9.47 11.15 15.53
C SER A 42 10.63 10.49 16.28
N ARG A 43 10.66 9.16 16.34
CA ARG A 43 11.76 8.40 16.96
C ARG A 43 13.07 8.58 16.22
N VAL A 44 13.09 8.41 14.90
CA VAL A 44 14.30 8.63 14.09
C VAL A 44 14.73 10.09 14.13
N LEU A 45 13.79 11.04 14.06
CA LEU A 45 14.08 12.46 14.19
C LEU A 45 14.74 12.80 15.55
N GLY A 46 14.29 12.16 16.64
CA GLY A 46 14.91 12.29 17.95
C GLY A 46 16.33 11.71 18.02
N LEU A 47 16.57 10.56 17.39
CA LEU A 47 17.91 9.96 17.29
C LEU A 47 18.88 10.84 16.49
N ILE A 48 18.40 11.48 15.41
CA ILE A 48 19.18 12.45 14.62
C ILE A 48 19.47 13.70 15.46
N LYS A 49 18.45 14.28 16.12
CA LYS A 49 18.59 15.51 16.92
C LYS A 49 19.49 15.34 18.15
N SER A 50 19.50 14.15 18.75
CA SER A 50 20.34 13.81 19.90
C SER A 50 21.79 13.49 19.51
N GLY A 51 22.12 13.41 18.22
CA GLY A 51 23.46 13.06 17.75
C GLY A 51 23.83 11.59 17.92
N VAL A 52 22.89 10.75 18.38
CA VAL A 52 23.09 9.29 18.54
C VAL A 52 23.16 8.59 17.19
N MET A 53 22.42 9.10 16.19
CA MET A 53 22.45 8.61 14.81
C MET A 53 23.27 9.54 13.94
N LYS A 54 24.27 9.01 13.24
CA LYS A 54 25.08 9.77 12.28
C LYS A 54 24.26 10.07 11.03
N GLN A 55 24.68 11.09 10.28
CA GLN A 55 24.04 11.46 9.01
C GLN A 55 24.07 10.30 7.99
N GLU A 56 25.14 9.51 8.00
CA GLU A 56 25.35 8.33 7.16
C GLU A 56 24.40 7.17 7.53
N ASP A 57 23.95 7.12 8.79
CA ASP A 57 23.07 6.08 9.33
C ASP A 57 21.59 6.46 9.22
N ILE A 58 21.27 7.62 8.60
CA ILE A 58 19.89 8.02 8.37
C ILE A 58 19.23 7.05 7.38
N PRO A 59 18.08 6.44 7.73
CA PRO A 59 17.40 5.54 6.82
C PRO A 59 16.97 6.25 5.53
N ILE A 60 17.13 5.57 4.38
CA ILE A 60 16.77 6.11 3.05
C ILE A 60 15.32 6.61 3.02
N TRP A 61 14.40 5.87 3.67
CA TRP A 61 12.99 6.23 3.72
C TRP A 61 12.71 7.55 4.48
N PHE A 62 13.60 7.98 5.38
CA PHE A 62 13.38 9.18 6.20
C PHE A 62 13.28 10.44 5.34
N LEU A 63 14.10 10.54 4.30
CA LEU A 63 14.06 11.66 3.35
C LEU A 63 12.75 11.66 2.55
N VAL A 64 12.30 10.48 2.11
CA VAL A 64 11.02 10.32 1.40
C VAL A 64 9.86 10.73 2.30
N TYR A 65 9.85 10.25 3.54
CA TYR A 65 8.82 10.59 4.54
C TYR A 65 8.82 12.10 4.85
N LYS A 66 10.00 12.71 4.99
CA LYS A 66 10.14 14.15 5.25
C LYS A 66 9.62 15.01 4.09
N SER A 67 9.85 14.58 2.85
CA SER A 67 9.39 15.28 1.65
C SER A 67 7.90 15.06 1.39
N PHE A 68 7.40 13.86 1.65
CA PHE A 68 6.02 13.43 1.38
C PHE A 68 5.42 12.79 2.64
N PRO A 69 5.08 13.60 3.66
CA PRO A 69 4.49 13.06 4.88
C PRO A 69 3.11 12.45 4.59
N PRO A 70 2.75 11.35 5.25
CA PRO A 70 1.43 10.76 5.10
C PRO A 70 0.35 11.70 5.64
N LYS A 71 -0.87 11.61 5.08
CA LYS A 71 -2.03 12.42 5.53
C LYS A 71 -2.33 12.25 7.03
N TYR A 72 -2.13 11.03 7.54
CA TYR A 72 -2.30 10.71 8.96
C TYR A 72 -1.05 10.00 9.45
N GLU A 73 -0.52 10.46 10.57
CA GLU A 73 0.63 9.82 11.19
C GLU A 73 0.29 8.40 11.70
N PRO A 74 1.21 7.43 11.58
CA PRO A 74 1.01 6.06 12.05
C PRO A 74 1.19 5.98 13.57
N GLN A 75 0.19 6.45 14.30
CA GLN A 75 0.16 6.39 15.76
C GLN A 75 -0.37 5.04 16.24
N PHE A 76 0.28 4.48 17.26
CA PHE A 76 -0.16 3.22 17.88
C PHE A 76 -1.57 3.32 18.50
N SER A 77 -1.89 4.48 19.08
CA SER A 77 -3.17 4.75 19.76
C SER A 77 -4.33 5.09 18.82
N ARG A 78 -4.12 5.01 17.49
CA ARG A 78 -5.17 5.38 16.53
C ARG A 78 -6.33 4.39 16.64
N PRO A 79 -7.54 4.82 17.04
CA PRO A 79 -8.68 3.92 17.10
C PRO A 79 -9.08 3.50 15.67
N PRO A 80 -9.66 2.30 15.50
CA PRO A 80 -10.31 1.96 14.25
C PRO A 80 -11.41 2.99 13.95
N LEU A 81 -11.55 3.35 12.68
CA LEU A 81 -12.64 4.23 12.26
C LEU A 81 -13.94 3.43 12.36
N ASP A 82 -14.82 3.82 13.28
CA ASP A 82 -16.17 3.27 13.38
C ASP A 82 -17.05 3.97 12.34
N VAL A 83 -16.98 3.49 11.11
CA VAL A 83 -17.71 4.05 9.97
C VAL A 83 -18.66 2.98 9.45
N ASP A 84 -19.96 3.28 9.48
CA ASP A 84 -20.97 2.48 8.82
C ASP A 84 -20.71 2.47 7.31
N VAL A 85 -20.14 1.36 6.82
CA VAL A 85 -19.91 1.14 5.39
C VAL A 85 -21.26 0.82 4.75
N LYS A 86 -21.72 1.68 3.85
CA LYS A 86 -22.97 1.49 3.11
C LYS A 86 -22.76 0.51 1.95
N ASP A 87 -23.71 -0.39 1.77
CA ASP A 87 -23.76 -1.26 0.59
C ASP A 87 -23.97 -0.43 -0.68
N ILE A 88 -23.20 -0.75 -1.72
CA ILE A 88 -23.25 -0.07 -3.01
C ILE A 88 -24.17 -0.87 -3.93
N TYR A 89 -25.37 -0.36 -4.14
CA TYR A 89 -26.35 -0.91 -5.09
C TYR A 89 -26.56 0.02 -6.27
N TYR A 90 -26.59 -0.56 -7.47
CA TYR A 90 -26.92 0.14 -8.69
C TYR A 90 -28.34 -0.18 -9.16
N PRO A 91 -29.02 0.73 -9.89
CA PRO A 91 -30.36 0.46 -10.42
C PRO A 91 -30.44 -0.78 -11.31
N GLU A 92 -29.38 -1.05 -12.09
CA GLU A 92 -29.27 -2.24 -12.93
C GLU A 92 -29.12 -3.56 -12.17
N ASP A 93 -28.78 -3.53 -10.88
CA ASP A 93 -28.58 -4.77 -10.11
C ASP A 93 -29.91 -5.53 -9.93
N LYS A 94 -31.04 -4.83 -9.95
CA LYS A 94 -32.38 -5.47 -10.01
C LYS A 94 -32.57 -6.31 -11.27
N LEU A 95 -32.03 -5.85 -12.39
CA LEU A 95 -32.08 -6.54 -13.67
C LEU A 95 -31.12 -7.74 -13.68
N ARG A 96 -29.89 -7.55 -13.16
CA ARG A 96 -28.91 -8.64 -13.02
C ARG A 96 -29.40 -9.74 -12.07
N ALA A 97 -30.02 -9.38 -10.96
CA ALA A 97 -30.60 -10.35 -10.01
C ALA A 97 -31.74 -11.16 -10.62
N ALA A 98 -32.50 -10.57 -11.55
CA ALA A 98 -33.59 -11.26 -12.26
C ALA A 98 -33.09 -12.13 -13.43
N MET A 99 -31.86 -11.91 -13.90
CA MET A 99 -31.25 -12.70 -14.97
C MET A 99 -30.88 -14.10 -14.45
N LYS A 100 -31.52 -15.13 -15.00
CA LYS A 100 -31.27 -16.54 -14.61
C LYS A 100 -30.07 -17.18 -15.31
N ARG A 101 -29.46 -16.47 -16.27
CA ARG A 101 -28.41 -16.98 -17.15
C ARG A 101 -27.05 -16.55 -16.62
N TRP A 102 -26.23 -17.53 -16.31
CA TRP A 102 -24.84 -17.37 -15.91
C TRP A 102 -23.97 -17.69 -17.12
N GLU A 103 -23.01 -16.83 -17.42
CA GLU A 103 -22.07 -17.01 -18.52
C GLU A 103 -20.65 -17.07 -17.96
N THR A 104 -19.78 -17.83 -18.61
CA THR A 104 -18.35 -17.83 -18.27
C THR A 104 -17.78 -16.47 -18.60
N LEU A 105 -17.25 -15.77 -17.60
CA LEU A 105 -16.69 -14.44 -17.73
C LEU A 105 -15.17 -14.52 -17.88
N ASP A 106 -14.63 -13.85 -18.90
CA ASP A 106 -13.21 -13.55 -18.95
C ASP A 106 -12.94 -12.16 -18.35
N LEU A 107 -12.43 -12.15 -17.12
CA LEU A 107 -12.10 -10.92 -16.36
C LEU A 107 -10.89 -10.16 -16.91
N ARG A 108 -10.16 -10.73 -17.88
CA ARG A 108 -9.03 -10.07 -18.55
C ARG A 108 -9.49 -9.21 -19.73
N SER A 109 -10.64 -9.55 -20.30
CA SER A 109 -11.22 -8.88 -21.46
C SER A 109 -12.08 -7.69 -21.02
N THR A 110 -12.01 -6.59 -21.77
CA THR A 110 -12.91 -5.42 -21.59
C THR A 110 -14.18 -5.55 -22.45
N THR A 111 -14.37 -6.67 -23.15
CA THR A 111 -15.52 -6.88 -24.02
C THR A 111 -16.81 -6.97 -23.19
N PRO A 112 -17.90 -6.29 -23.61
CA PRO A 112 -19.16 -6.36 -22.88
C PRO A 112 -19.72 -7.78 -22.93
N ASN A 113 -20.16 -8.28 -21.78
CA ASN A 113 -20.87 -9.55 -21.71
C ASN A 113 -22.35 -9.39 -22.11
N ALA A 114 -23.08 -10.47 -22.36
CA ALA A 114 -24.51 -10.41 -22.70
C ALA A 114 -25.33 -9.72 -21.60
N SER A 115 -24.97 -9.92 -20.32
CA SER A 115 -25.57 -9.18 -19.20
C SER A 115 -25.33 -7.67 -19.33
N GLN A 116 -24.14 -7.26 -19.77
CA GLN A 116 -23.76 -5.86 -19.90
C GLN A 116 -24.41 -5.19 -21.12
N GLU A 117 -24.55 -5.91 -22.23
CA GLU A 117 -25.37 -5.47 -23.39
C GLU A 117 -26.81 -5.22 -22.98
N LEU A 118 -27.39 -6.14 -22.20
CA LEU A 118 -28.75 -5.99 -21.67
C LEU A 118 -28.84 -4.78 -20.74
N VAL A 119 -27.86 -4.57 -19.87
CA VAL A 119 -27.78 -3.36 -19.03
C VAL A 119 -27.66 -2.08 -19.86
N ALA A 120 -26.95 -2.08 -21.00
CA ALA A 120 -26.88 -0.92 -21.89
C ALA A 120 -28.27 -0.57 -22.44
N THR A 121 -28.99 -1.56 -22.99
CA THR A 121 -30.37 -1.35 -23.48
C THR A 121 -31.34 -0.92 -22.36
N PHE A 122 -31.14 -1.43 -21.14
CA PHE A 122 -31.90 -1.01 -19.97
C PHE A 122 -31.67 0.47 -19.64
N LYS A 123 -30.41 0.92 -19.65
CA LYS A 123 -30.05 2.31 -19.38
C LYS A 123 -30.65 3.25 -20.43
N GLU A 124 -30.60 2.86 -21.70
CA GLU A 124 -31.22 3.60 -22.80
C GLU A 124 -32.74 3.72 -22.59
N LYS A 125 -33.46 2.61 -22.43
CA LYS A 125 -34.93 2.65 -22.28
C LYS A 125 -35.40 3.30 -20.97
N ARG A 126 -34.61 3.21 -19.90
CA ARG A 126 -34.90 3.87 -18.62
C ARG A 126 -34.90 5.39 -18.76
N SER A 127 -34.11 5.97 -19.66
CA SER A 127 -34.12 7.42 -19.88
C SER A 127 -35.48 7.95 -20.36
N SER A 128 -36.27 7.09 -21.03
CA SER A 128 -37.58 7.43 -21.59
C SER A 128 -38.77 6.97 -20.75
N ASN A 129 -38.57 6.09 -19.76
CA ASN A 129 -39.67 5.38 -19.08
C ASN A 129 -39.50 5.34 -17.56
N SER A 130 -40.62 5.40 -16.81
CA SER A 130 -40.62 5.58 -15.35
C SER A 130 -40.77 4.27 -14.53
N ASN A 131 -41.28 3.17 -15.12
CA ASN A 131 -41.55 1.92 -14.39
C ASN A 131 -40.49 0.83 -14.61
N ASP A 132 -39.52 0.74 -13.71
CA ASP A 132 -38.40 -0.21 -13.76
C ASP A 132 -38.82 -1.68 -13.80
N ALA A 133 -39.83 -2.07 -13.03
CA ALA A 133 -40.21 -3.48 -12.89
C ALA A 133 -40.87 -4.02 -14.17
N ALA A 134 -41.67 -3.18 -14.85
CA ALA A 134 -42.28 -3.54 -16.13
C ALA A 134 -41.21 -3.69 -17.23
N LEU A 135 -40.27 -2.75 -17.26
CA LEU A 135 -39.20 -2.71 -18.24
C LEU A 135 -38.22 -3.88 -18.09
N ILE A 136 -37.90 -4.29 -16.85
CA ILE A 136 -37.11 -5.51 -16.59
C ILE A 136 -37.82 -6.75 -17.15
N LYS A 137 -39.13 -6.88 -16.94
CA LYS A 137 -39.90 -8.03 -17.47
C LYS A 137 -39.92 -8.05 -19.00
N GLU A 138 -40.05 -6.89 -19.64
CA GLU A 138 -40.00 -6.76 -21.11
C GLU A 138 -38.64 -7.21 -21.67
N LEU A 139 -37.54 -6.69 -21.10
CA LEU A 139 -36.19 -7.01 -21.57
C LEU A 139 -35.85 -8.49 -21.39
N LEU A 140 -36.27 -9.09 -20.27
CA LEU A 140 -36.08 -10.53 -20.03
C LEU A 140 -36.99 -11.40 -20.91
N ALA A 141 -38.11 -10.88 -21.42
CA ALA A 141 -38.96 -11.59 -22.37
C ALA A 141 -38.36 -11.56 -23.79
N GLY A 142 -37.82 -10.41 -24.23
CA GLY A 142 -37.21 -10.26 -25.56
C GLY A 142 -35.98 -11.15 -25.76
N ASN A 143 -35.16 -11.37 -24.73
CA ASN A 143 -33.92 -12.14 -24.83
C ASN A 143 -34.12 -13.68 -24.88
N ARG A 144 -35.37 -14.18 -24.81
CA ARG A 144 -35.67 -15.62 -24.92
C ARG A 144 -35.79 -16.12 -26.38
N GLY A 145 -35.75 -15.21 -27.36
CA GLY A 145 -36.03 -15.50 -28.77
C GLY A 145 -34.86 -15.99 -29.62
N GLU A 146 -33.61 -15.78 -29.23
CA GLU A 146 -32.44 -16.19 -30.03
C GLU A 146 -31.77 -17.44 -29.46
N LYS A 147 -32.18 -18.60 -29.97
CA LYS A 147 -31.29 -19.77 -29.98
C LYS A 147 -30.14 -19.43 -30.94
N ARG A 148 -29.04 -18.88 -30.43
CA ARG A 148 -27.81 -18.75 -31.21
C ARG A 148 -27.42 -20.18 -31.64
N ASN A 149 -27.43 -20.43 -32.95
CA ASN A 149 -26.99 -21.69 -33.53
C ASN A 149 -25.56 -21.96 -33.07
N ILE A 150 -25.40 -22.94 -32.20
CA ILE A 150 -24.10 -23.45 -31.79
C ILE A 150 -23.66 -24.34 -32.96
N ASN A 151 -22.77 -23.84 -33.81
CA ASN A 151 -22.08 -24.68 -34.78
C ASN A 151 -21.08 -25.57 -34.02
N PRO A 152 -20.94 -26.86 -34.40
CA PRO A 152 -20.16 -27.85 -33.66
C PRO A 152 -18.66 -27.55 -33.61
#